data_AF-A0A7R9TSM6-F1
#
_entry.id   AF-A0A7R9TSM6-F1
#
_cell.length_a   1.000
_cell.length_b   1.000
_cell.length_c   1.000
_cell.angle_alpha   90.00
_cell.angle_beta   90.00
_cell.angle_gamma   90.00
#
_symmetry.space_group_name_H-M   'P 1'
#
loop_
_entity.id
_entity.type
_entity.pdbx_description
1 polymer ?
#
loop_
_entity_poly.entity_id
_entity_poly.type
_entity_poly.pdbx_seq_one_letter_code
_entity_poly.pdbx_strand_id
1 'polypeptide(L)'
;AGGPPAPLDSLALVQHPPTYTLGTGSTLEHVRFDPSAPPHGAAVYRVERGGEVTYHGPGQLVLYPVLDLRRYERDLHWYMRQLEEVVIRALRDGAGIADARRVDGLTGVWVGDAKVAACGVRVRRWVAFHGVALNVAPDMRHFEDIVPCGIGDRPVCSVEG
;
A
#
# COMPACT_ATOMS: atom_id res chain seq x y z
N ALA A 1 -33.63 -21.24 -8.52
CA ALA A 1 -32.88 -20.60 -9.62
C ALA A 1 -31.45 -20.38 -9.15
N GLY A 2 -30.50 -21.15 -9.70
CA GLY A 2 -29.09 -21.02 -9.35
C GLY A 2 -28.48 -19.86 -10.09
N GLY A 3 -28.32 -18.72 -9.41
CA GLY A 3 -27.46 -17.64 -9.91
C GLY A 3 -26.01 -18.11 -10.01
N PRO A 4 -25.14 -17.38 -10.73
CA PRO A 4 -23.72 -17.68 -10.74
C PRO A 4 -23.20 -17.77 -9.29
N PRO A 5 -22.29 -18.70 -8.99
CA PRO A 5 -21.72 -18.82 -7.65
C PRO A 5 -21.17 -17.45 -7.22
N ALA A 6 -21.34 -17.13 -5.93
CA ALA A 6 -20.77 -15.90 -5.39
C ALA A 6 -19.26 -15.85 -5.72
N PRO A 7 -18.72 -14.71 -6.19
CA PRO A 7 -17.32 -14.62 -6.58
C PRO A 7 -16.40 -15.14 -5.47
N LEU A 8 -15.39 -15.90 -5.84
CA LEU A 8 -14.37 -16.36 -4.89
C LEU A 8 -13.48 -15.20 -4.48
N ASP A 9 -13.01 -15.26 -3.23
CA ASP A 9 -11.97 -14.36 -2.74
C ASP A 9 -10.70 -14.56 -3.57
N SER A 10 -10.01 -13.47 -3.89
CA SER A 10 -8.86 -13.48 -4.82
C SER A 10 -7.71 -12.63 -4.29
N LEU A 11 -6.49 -12.95 -4.70
CA LEU A 11 -5.29 -12.17 -4.40
C LEU A 11 -4.48 -12.00 -5.68
N ALA A 12 -4.21 -10.76 -6.07
CA ALA A 12 -3.20 -10.46 -7.07
C ALA A 12 -1.90 -10.03 -6.39
N LEU A 13 -0.79 -10.60 -6.83
CA LEU A 13 0.58 -10.26 -6.44
C LEU A 13 1.30 -9.76 -7.69
N VAL A 14 1.65 -8.48 -7.71
CA VAL A 14 2.15 -7.81 -8.92
C VAL A 14 3.25 -6.81 -8.60
N GLN A 15 3.92 -6.35 -9.64
CA GLN A 15 4.68 -5.11 -9.64
C GLN A 15 4.09 -4.20 -10.73
N HIS A 16 4.27 -2.89 -10.59
CA HIS A 16 3.83 -1.92 -11.58
C HIS A 16 5.01 -1.27 -12.29
N PRO A 17 4.84 -0.77 -13.53
CA PRO A 17 5.69 0.28 -14.05
C PRO A 17 5.68 1.52 -13.11
N PRO A 18 6.68 2.41 -13.18
CA PRO A 18 6.72 3.62 -12.37
C PRO A 18 5.39 4.38 -12.39
N THR A 19 4.76 4.52 -11.23
CA THR A 19 3.40 5.04 -11.09
C THR A 19 3.22 5.74 -9.75
N TYR A 20 2.76 6.98 -9.77
CA TYR A 20 2.23 7.66 -8.60
C TYR A 20 0.72 7.50 -8.53
N THR A 21 0.20 7.12 -7.36
CA THR A 21 -1.24 7.07 -7.13
C THR A 21 -1.65 8.05 -6.05
N LEU A 22 -2.70 8.82 -6.31
CA LEU A 22 -3.29 9.79 -5.39
C LEU A 22 -4.58 9.19 -4.83
N GLY A 23 -4.55 8.76 -3.57
CA GLY A 23 -5.74 8.27 -2.86
C GLY A 23 -6.76 9.36 -2.53
N THR A 24 -7.81 8.98 -1.81
CA THR A 24 -8.93 9.88 -1.49
C THR A 24 -8.56 11.02 -0.55
N GLY A 25 -7.48 10.88 0.24
CA GLY A 25 -6.98 11.97 1.07
C GLY A 25 -6.13 12.98 0.31
N SER A 26 -5.62 12.61 -0.87
CA SER A 26 -4.42 13.22 -1.44
C SER A 26 -4.59 14.69 -1.78
N THR A 27 -3.72 15.51 -1.21
CA THR A 27 -3.50 16.90 -1.59
C THR A 27 -2.38 17.02 -2.62
N LEU A 28 -2.45 18.04 -3.48
CA LEU A 28 -1.37 18.31 -4.43
C LEU A 28 -0.13 18.92 -3.76
N GLU A 29 -0.25 19.43 -2.53
CA GLU A 29 0.87 19.94 -1.73
C GLU A 29 1.90 18.86 -1.40
N HIS A 30 1.46 17.60 -1.33
CA HIS A 30 2.32 16.44 -1.12
C HIS A 30 2.94 15.89 -2.42
N VAL A 31 2.73 16.55 -3.55
CA VAL A 31 3.32 16.20 -4.86
C VAL A 31 4.29 17.30 -5.28
N ARG A 32 5.58 16.98 -5.40
CA ARG A 32 6.65 17.97 -5.64
C ARG A 32 6.94 18.21 -7.13
N PHE A 33 6.05 17.76 -8.00
CA PHE A 33 6.15 17.88 -9.45
C PHE A 33 4.78 18.25 -10.05
N ASP A 34 4.76 18.67 -11.32
CA ASP A 34 3.53 18.88 -12.06
C ASP A 34 2.87 17.54 -12.42
N PRO A 35 1.66 17.21 -11.90
CA PRO A 35 1.00 15.94 -12.18
C PRO A 35 0.72 15.68 -13.67
N SER A 36 0.73 16.72 -14.52
CA SER A 36 0.57 16.59 -15.97
C SER A 36 1.87 16.22 -16.70
N ALA A 37 3.02 16.37 -16.04
CA ALA A 37 4.35 16.06 -16.55
C ALA A 37 5.19 15.34 -15.47
N PRO A 38 4.79 14.12 -15.05
CA PRO A 38 5.48 13.37 -14.00
C PRO A 38 6.92 13.00 -14.38
N PRO A 39 7.84 12.96 -13.40
CA PRO A 39 9.23 12.58 -13.62
C PRO A 39 9.35 11.08 -13.94
N HIS A 40 10.54 10.67 -14.38
CA HIS A 40 10.92 9.25 -14.56
C HIS A 40 10.03 8.45 -15.55
N GLY A 41 9.27 9.15 -16.40
CA GLY A 41 8.29 8.51 -17.28
C GLY A 41 7.15 7.83 -16.50
N ALA A 42 6.94 8.23 -15.25
CA ALA A 42 5.92 7.63 -14.40
C ALA A 42 4.51 8.02 -14.85
N ALA A 43 3.52 7.18 -14.56
CA ALA A 43 2.13 7.57 -14.70
C ALA A 43 1.59 8.19 -13.40
N VAL A 44 0.54 9.01 -13.49
CA VAL A 44 -0.15 9.57 -12.31
C VAL A 44 -1.62 9.23 -12.40
N TYR A 45 -2.16 8.59 -11.35
CA TYR A 45 -3.57 8.24 -11.29
C TYR A 45 -4.20 8.70 -9.98
N ARG A 46 -5.37 9.34 -10.07
CA ARG A 46 -6.24 9.49 -8.91
C ARG A 46 -7.06 8.21 -8.73
N VAL A 47 -7.00 7.64 -7.55
CA VAL A 47 -7.56 6.32 -7.22
C VAL A 47 -8.40 6.40 -5.96
N GLU A 48 -9.22 5.37 -5.77
CA GLU A 48 -10.25 5.37 -4.75
C GLU A 48 -9.82 4.79 -3.40
N ARG A 49 -8.56 4.37 -3.24
CA ARG A 49 -8.02 3.90 -1.96
C ARG A 49 -7.91 5.03 -0.94
N GLY A 50 -7.99 4.67 0.34
CA GLY A 50 -7.62 5.58 1.42
C GLY A 50 -6.14 6.02 1.35
N GLY A 51 -5.84 7.09 2.09
CA GLY A 51 -4.49 7.65 2.24
C GLY A 51 -4.09 8.68 1.19
N GLU A 52 -2.86 9.19 1.37
CA GLU A 52 -2.24 10.20 0.52
C GLU A 52 -1.61 9.61 -0.75
N VAL A 53 -0.79 10.42 -1.42
CA VAL A 53 0.05 10.02 -2.54
C VAL A 53 1.03 8.91 -2.12
N THR A 54 1.29 7.98 -3.03
CA THR A 54 2.35 6.98 -2.91
C THR A 54 2.92 6.63 -4.28
N TYR A 55 4.06 5.96 -4.29
CA TYR A 55 4.75 5.49 -5.48
C TYR A 55 4.69 3.96 -5.57
N HIS A 56 4.58 3.46 -6.80
CA HIS A 56 4.72 2.06 -7.18
C HIS A 56 5.70 1.93 -8.35
N GLY A 57 6.50 0.87 -8.36
CA GLY A 57 7.42 0.60 -9.45
C GLY A 57 8.07 -0.78 -9.36
N PRO A 58 8.97 -1.09 -10.31
CA PRO A 58 9.78 -2.31 -10.25
C PRO A 58 10.52 -2.41 -8.91
N GLY A 59 10.60 -3.61 -8.35
CA GLY A 59 11.16 -3.87 -7.03
C GLY A 59 10.18 -3.66 -5.86
N GLN A 60 8.98 -3.15 -6.09
CA GLN A 60 7.93 -3.07 -5.07
C GLN A 60 6.90 -4.19 -5.27
N LEU A 61 6.70 -5.03 -4.25
CA LEU A 61 5.68 -6.07 -4.28
C LEU A 61 4.33 -5.48 -3.86
N VAL A 62 3.35 -5.50 -4.77
CA VAL A 62 2.01 -4.98 -4.52
C VAL A 62 1.01 -6.14 -4.41
N LEU A 63 0.28 -6.14 -3.30
CA LEU A 63 -0.75 -7.11 -2.97
C LEU A 63 -2.12 -6.47 -3.10
N TYR A 64 -2.98 -7.06 -3.93
CA TYR A 64 -4.39 -6.68 -4.06
C TYR A 64 -5.32 -7.82 -3.67
N PRO A 65 -5.60 -8.02 -2.37
CA PRO A 65 -6.66 -8.90 -1.93
C PRO A 65 -8.01 -8.31 -2.32
N VAL A 66 -8.81 -9.08 -3.06
CA VAL A 66 -10.21 -8.81 -3.36
C VAL A 66 -11.05 -9.77 -2.53
N LEU A 67 -11.48 -9.30 -1.35
CA LEU A 67 -12.09 -10.16 -0.33
C LEU A 67 -13.49 -9.69 0.04
N ASP A 68 -14.43 -10.63 0.15
CA ASP A 68 -15.75 -10.39 0.71
C ASP A 68 -15.71 -10.48 2.25
N LEU A 69 -15.61 -9.33 2.92
CA LEU A 69 -15.51 -9.21 4.37
C LEU A 69 -16.73 -9.76 5.12
N ARG A 70 -17.86 -10.01 4.44
CA ARG A 70 -19.03 -10.69 5.06
C ARG A 70 -18.72 -12.14 5.43
N ARG A 71 -17.70 -12.75 4.82
CA ARG A 71 -17.21 -14.10 5.12
C ARG A 71 -16.22 -14.13 6.29
N TYR A 72 -15.80 -12.95 6.75
CA TYR A 72 -14.81 -12.75 7.78
C TYR A 72 -15.40 -11.82 8.85
N GLU A 73 -14.68 -10.76 9.21
CA GLU A 73 -15.14 -9.70 10.10
C GLU A 73 -15.59 -8.48 9.29
N ARG A 74 -16.76 -7.90 9.61
CA ARG A 74 -17.26 -6.66 9.00
C ARG A 74 -16.69 -5.43 9.70
N ASP A 75 -15.37 -5.39 9.80
CA ASP A 75 -14.62 -4.31 10.44
C ASP A 75 -13.38 -3.95 9.59
N LEU A 76 -13.32 -2.67 9.18
CA LEU A 76 -12.22 -2.15 8.39
C LEU A 76 -10.93 -2.00 9.20
N HIS A 77 -11.03 -1.68 10.49
CA HIS A 77 -9.86 -1.60 11.36
C HIS A 77 -9.25 -2.99 11.53
N TRP A 78 -10.07 -3.99 11.82
CA TRP A 78 -9.63 -5.39 11.84
C TRP A 78 -8.94 -5.78 10.53
N TYR A 79 -9.57 -5.51 9.38
CA TYR A 79 -9.02 -5.88 8.08
C TYR A 79 -7.68 -5.21 7.81
N MET A 80 -7.55 -3.92 8.09
CA MET A 80 -6.29 -3.19 7.96
C MET A 80 -5.20 -3.79 8.87
N ARG A 81 -5.55 -4.16 10.11
CA ARG A 81 -4.60 -4.84 11.01
C ARG A 81 -4.19 -6.21 10.48
N GLN A 82 -5.09 -6.97 9.83
CA GLN A 82 -4.72 -8.25 9.21
C GLN A 82 -3.76 -8.07 8.04
N LEU A 83 -3.94 -7.05 7.20
CA LEU A 83 -3.00 -6.74 6.12
C LEU A 83 -1.60 -6.41 6.66
N GLU A 84 -1.53 -5.58 7.69
CA GLU A 84 -0.27 -5.28 8.38
C GLU A 84 0.34 -6.55 8.99
N GLU A 85 -0.47 -7.46 9.54
CA GLU A 85 0.00 -8.71 10.15
C GLU A 85 0.67 -9.63 9.13
N VAL A 86 0.05 -9.78 7.95
CA VAL A 86 0.59 -10.59 6.86
C VAL A 86 1.99 -10.10 6.47
N VAL A 87 2.16 -8.79 6.33
CA VAL A 87 3.45 -8.19 6.00
C VAL A 87 4.45 -8.38 7.14
N ILE A 88 4.07 -8.13 8.39
CA ILE A 88 4.96 -8.29 9.54
C ILE A 88 5.48 -9.72 9.62
N ARG A 89 4.62 -10.73 9.45
CA ARG A 89 5.03 -12.14 9.44
C ARG A 89 5.92 -12.46 8.25
N ALA A 90 5.58 -11.98 7.06
CA ALA A 90 6.43 -12.18 5.89
C ALA A 90 7.85 -11.61 6.09
N LEU A 91 7.96 -10.44 6.73
CA LEU A 91 9.25 -9.81 7.02
C LEU A 91 10.02 -10.53 8.13
N ARG A 92 9.35 -10.86 9.24
CA ARG A 92 9.99 -11.53 10.38
C ARG A 92 10.41 -12.96 10.06
N ASP A 93 9.45 -13.75 9.57
CA ASP A 93 9.61 -15.19 9.40
C ASP A 93 10.24 -15.52 8.04
N GLY A 94 9.97 -14.71 7.02
CA GLY A 94 10.45 -14.93 5.66
C GLY A 94 11.77 -14.22 5.34
N ALA A 95 11.94 -12.97 5.79
CA ALA A 95 13.11 -12.14 5.47
C ALA A 95 14.07 -11.94 6.66
N GLY A 96 13.74 -12.42 7.86
CA GLY A 96 14.57 -12.29 9.06
C GLY A 96 14.59 -10.89 9.68
N ILE A 97 13.67 -9.98 9.28
CA ILE A 97 13.58 -8.61 9.81
C ILE A 97 12.74 -8.62 11.08
N ALA A 98 13.38 -8.93 12.20
CA ALA A 98 12.72 -9.17 13.49
C ALA A 98 11.94 -7.95 14.03
N ASP A 99 12.39 -6.73 13.75
CA ASP A 99 11.84 -5.49 14.30
C ASP A 99 10.68 -4.89 13.47
N ALA A 100 10.26 -5.56 12.38
CA ALA A 100 9.09 -5.16 11.60
C ALA A 100 7.84 -5.06 12.49
N ARG A 101 7.13 -3.93 12.48
CA ARG A 101 6.04 -3.65 13.43
C ARG A 101 5.03 -2.62 12.92
N ARG A 102 3.95 -2.48 13.66
CA ARG A 102 3.00 -1.36 13.57
C ARG A 102 3.51 -0.21 14.43
N VAL A 103 3.17 1.02 14.04
CA VAL A 103 3.33 2.21 14.89
C VAL A 103 1.94 2.76 15.16
N ASP A 104 1.64 3.09 16.42
CA ASP A 104 0.32 3.56 16.79
C ASP A 104 -0.03 4.87 16.08
N GLY A 105 -1.29 5.01 15.67
CA GLY A 105 -1.77 6.12 14.83
C GLY A 105 -1.27 6.11 13.37
N LEU A 106 -0.33 5.23 12.98
CA LEU A 106 0.30 5.25 11.67
C LEU A 106 0.07 3.98 10.87
N THR A 107 -0.73 4.10 9.81
CA THR A 107 -1.05 2.98 8.92
C THR A 107 0.19 2.50 8.15
N GLY A 108 0.34 1.17 8.07
CA GLY A 108 1.42 0.50 7.36
C GLY A 108 2.36 -0.26 8.29
N VAL A 109 3.42 -0.81 7.71
CA VAL A 109 4.44 -1.57 8.44
C VAL A 109 5.77 -0.82 8.41
N TRP A 110 6.46 -0.87 9.54
CA TRP A 110 7.63 -0.06 9.85
C TRP A 110 8.79 -0.93 10.35
N VAL A 111 10.02 -0.53 10.00
CA VAL A 111 11.29 -1.11 10.44
C VAL A 111 12.15 0.05 10.93
N GLY A 112 12.63 0.01 12.18
CA GLY A 112 13.09 1.22 12.86
C GLY A 112 12.05 2.34 12.75
N ASP A 113 12.45 3.57 12.40
CA ASP A 113 11.52 4.70 12.21
C ASP A 113 11.04 4.87 10.76
N ALA A 114 11.38 3.94 9.86
CA ALA A 114 11.08 4.01 8.44
C ALA A 114 9.93 3.09 8.03
N LYS A 115 9.08 3.57 7.12
CA LYS A 115 7.97 2.77 6.58
C LYS A 115 8.47 1.86 5.46
N VAL A 116 8.29 0.55 5.64
CA VAL A 116 8.66 -0.48 4.64
C VAL A 116 7.47 -0.91 3.78
N ALA A 117 6.24 -0.80 4.30
CA ALA A 117 5.03 -1.10 3.54
C ALA A 117 3.90 -0.11 3.79
N ALA A 118 3.29 0.35 2.70
CA ALA A 118 2.08 1.15 2.73
C ALA A 118 0.84 0.26 2.64
N CYS A 119 -0.19 0.57 3.43
CA CYS A 119 -1.50 -0.09 3.36
C CYS A 119 -2.56 0.95 2.99
N GLY A 120 -3.33 0.68 1.94
CA GLY A 120 -4.40 1.56 1.47
C GLY A 120 -5.46 0.75 0.75
N VAL A 121 -6.66 0.72 1.33
CA VAL A 121 -7.78 -0.10 0.84
C VAL A 121 -8.96 0.77 0.47
N ARG A 122 -9.87 0.20 -0.33
CA ARG A 122 -11.25 0.65 -0.44
C ARG A 122 -12.16 -0.53 -0.21
N VAL A 123 -13.31 -0.27 0.41
CA VAL A 123 -14.37 -1.27 0.58
C VAL A 123 -15.65 -0.76 -0.04
N ARG A 124 -16.28 -1.59 -0.87
CA ARG A 124 -17.58 -1.30 -1.48
C ARG A 124 -18.48 -2.50 -1.31
N ARG A 125 -19.65 -2.31 -0.69
CA ARG A 125 -20.60 -3.39 -0.36
C ARG A 125 -19.93 -4.56 0.38
N TRP A 126 -19.01 -4.24 1.29
CA TRP A 126 -18.19 -5.20 2.04
C TRP A 126 -17.20 -6.04 1.23
N VAL A 127 -16.99 -5.72 -0.06
CA VAL A 127 -15.87 -6.25 -0.83
C VAL A 127 -14.70 -5.27 -0.74
N ALA A 128 -13.60 -5.71 -0.14
CA ALA A 128 -12.37 -4.95 -0.03
C ALA A 128 -11.47 -5.15 -1.26
N PHE A 129 -10.77 -4.10 -1.66
CA PHE A 129 -9.78 -4.11 -2.76
C PHE A 129 -8.76 -2.98 -2.57
N HIS A 130 -7.82 -2.85 -3.52
CA HIS A 130 -6.48 -2.32 -3.27
C HIS A 130 -5.77 -3.19 -2.23
N GLY A 131 -4.93 -2.66 -1.35
CA GLY A 131 -4.20 -3.51 -0.41
C GLY A 131 -2.90 -2.91 0.07
N VAL A 132 -1.80 -3.62 -0.19
CA VAL A 132 -0.49 -3.35 0.39
C VAL A 132 0.53 -3.13 -0.72
N ALA A 133 1.46 -2.21 -0.51
CA ALA A 133 2.67 -2.05 -1.30
C ALA A 133 3.88 -2.21 -0.38
N LEU A 134 4.61 -3.32 -0.54
CA LEU A 134 5.83 -3.64 0.22
C LEU A 134 7.06 -3.28 -0.63
N ASN A 135 7.91 -2.41 -0.10
CA ASN A 135 9.17 -2.05 -0.73
C ASN A 135 10.19 -3.17 -0.55
N VAL A 136 10.36 -4.03 -1.55
CA VAL A 136 11.40 -5.08 -1.50
C VAL A 136 12.74 -4.48 -1.89
N ALA A 137 12.85 -3.97 -3.12
CA ALA A 137 14.02 -3.28 -3.65
C ALA A 137 13.66 -2.22 -4.72
N PRO A 138 12.64 -1.36 -4.54
CA PRO A 138 12.33 -0.35 -5.53
C PRO A 138 13.38 0.78 -5.54
N ASP A 139 13.41 1.56 -6.61
CA ASP A 139 14.18 2.80 -6.65
C ASP A 139 13.58 3.81 -5.65
N MET A 140 14.22 3.94 -4.49
CA MET A 140 13.72 4.75 -3.39
C MET A 140 13.75 6.25 -3.69
N ARG A 141 14.53 6.70 -4.69
CA ARG A 141 14.60 8.13 -5.09
C ARG A 141 13.25 8.67 -5.56
N HIS A 142 12.40 7.82 -6.13
CA HIS A 142 11.07 8.25 -6.60
C HIS A 142 10.14 8.63 -5.44
N PHE A 143 10.44 8.24 -4.20
CA PHE A 143 9.71 8.73 -3.03
C PHE A 143 10.12 10.16 -2.63
N GLU A 144 11.26 10.68 -3.11
CA GLU A 144 11.70 12.06 -2.86
C GLU A 144 10.83 13.09 -3.60
N ASP A 145 10.14 12.66 -4.67
CA ASP A 145 9.21 13.46 -5.47
C ASP A 145 7.85 13.69 -4.79
N ILE A 146 7.61 13.04 -3.64
CA ILE A 146 6.35 13.10 -2.92
C ILE A 146 6.58 13.25 -1.40
N VAL A 147 5.54 13.65 -0.68
CA VAL A 147 5.48 13.54 0.78
C VAL A 147 4.55 12.36 1.10
N PRO A 148 5.08 11.14 1.24
CA PRO A 148 4.25 9.95 1.39
C PRO A 148 3.45 10.01 2.70
N CYS A 149 2.18 9.62 2.63
CA CYS A 149 1.25 9.62 3.77
C CYS A 149 1.04 10.98 4.46
N GLY A 150 1.51 12.10 3.87
CA GLY A 150 1.39 13.44 4.46
C GLY A 150 2.24 13.65 5.71
N ILE A 151 3.21 12.76 5.95
CA ILE A 151 4.08 12.74 7.13
C ILE A 151 5.49 13.01 6.63
N GLY A 152 5.86 14.29 6.55
CA GLY A 152 7.16 14.71 6.01
C GLY A 152 8.36 14.40 6.91
N ASP A 153 8.12 14.07 8.17
CA ASP A 153 9.15 13.79 9.19
C ASP A 153 9.51 12.31 9.30
N ARG A 154 8.91 11.42 8.50
CA ARG A 154 9.17 9.98 8.59
C ARG A 154 9.69 9.37 7.30
N PRO A 155 10.85 8.69 7.35
CA PRO A 155 11.45 8.09 6.17
C PRO A 155 10.65 6.88 5.66
N VAL A 156 10.89 6.54 4.40
CA VAL A 156 10.50 5.25 3.79
C VAL A 156 11.76 4.41 3.58
N CYS A 157 11.65 3.10 3.68
CA CYS A 157 12.75 2.16 3.44
C CYS A 157 12.28 0.97 2.58
N SER A 158 13.22 0.08 2.27
CA SER A 158 13.01 -1.19 1.57
C SER A 158 13.59 -2.36 2.38
N VAL A 159 13.26 -3.59 1.97
CA VAL A 159 13.79 -4.83 2.57
C VAL A 159 15.27 -5.01 2.19
N GLU A 160 15.60 -4.76 0.93
CA GLU A 160 16.95 -4.73 0.40
C GLU A 160 17.35 -3.26 0.23
N GLY A 161 18.39 -2.81 0.92
CA GLY A 161 18.87 -1.41 0.88
C GLY A 161 18.90 -0.75 2.23
#